data_AF-A0A9D7YAM1-F1
#
_entry.id   AF-A0A9D7YAM1-F1
#
_cell.length_a   1.000
_cell.length_b   1.000
_cell.length_c   1.000
_cell.angle_alpha   90.00
_cell.angle_beta   90.00
_cell.angle_gamma   90.00
#
_symmetry.space_group_name_H-M   'P 1'
#
loop_
_entity.id
_entity.type
_entity.pdbx_description
1 polymer ?
#
loop_
_entity_poly.entity_id
_entity_poly.type
_entity_poly.pdbx_seq_one_letter_code
_entity_poly.pdbx_strand_id
1 'polypeptide(L)'
;MDNKAYIFELHDEHTKWLNDLKFYKDQLKKFEERLAHISAKNPDKEVKIQVEKFQNRFLIQRNEIDYFRHDIKQQENELELEEQTAPIVSVERTLEEEEALKERRETFVSLFEEMKKEFNVFVEEHL
;
A
#
# COMPACT_ATOMS: atom_id res chain seq x y z
N MET A 1 -10.23 -3.97 28.19
CA MET A 1 -11.13 -3.50 27.13
C MET A 1 -12.13 -4.60 26.85
N ASP A 2 -13.36 -4.26 26.45
CA ASP A 2 -14.33 -5.26 25.99
C ASP A 2 -13.83 -5.85 24.66
N ASN A 3 -13.70 -7.17 24.57
CA ASN A 3 -13.13 -7.85 23.40
C ASN A 3 -13.90 -7.50 22.12
N LYS A 4 -15.20 -7.25 22.24
CA LYS A 4 -16.06 -6.84 21.12
C LYS A 4 -15.75 -5.42 20.62
N ALA A 5 -15.44 -4.50 21.52
CA ALA A 5 -15.08 -3.13 21.14
C ALA A 5 -13.73 -3.10 20.40
N TYR A 6 -12.78 -3.92 20.86
CA TYR A 6 -11.47 -4.05 20.23
C TYR A 6 -11.54 -4.63 18.81
N ILE A 7 -12.29 -5.72 18.60
CA ILE A 7 -12.51 -6.30 17.26
C ILE A 7 -13.14 -5.30 16.30
N PHE A 8 -14.11 -4.51 16.78
CA PHE A 8 -14.74 -3.47 15.96
C PHE A 8 -13.75 -2.37 15.55
N GLU A 9 -12.85 -1.95 16.45
CA GLU A 9 -11.79 -0.97 16.14
C GLU A 9 -10.84 -1.49 15.06
N LEU A 10 -10.43 -2.76 15.14
CA LEU A 10 -9.59 -3.40 14.12
C LEU A 10 -10.29 -3.42 12.75
N HIS A 11 -11.57 -3.81 12.71
CA HIS A 11 -12.33 -3.84 11.46
C HIS A 11 -12.45 -2.47 10.78
N ASP A 12 -12.70 -1.42 11.56
CA ASP A 12 -12.74 -0.04 11.06
C ASP A 12 -11.37 0.41 10.55
N GLU A 13 -10.29 0.04 11.24
CA GLU A 13 -8.90 0.33 10.85
C GLU A 13 -8.51 -0.37 9.54
N HIS A 14 -8.77 -1.67 9.42
CA HIS A 14 -8.51 -2.46 8.21
C HIS A 14 -9.32 -1.93 7.02
N THR A 15 -10.59 -1.55 7.25
CA THR A 15 -11.43 -0.91 6.23
C THR A 15 -10.81 0.40 5.72
N LYS A 16 -10.28 1.24 6.63
CA LYS A 16 -9.57 2.47 6.24
C LYS A 16 -8.33 2.16 5.42
N TRP A 17 -7.52 1.19 5.84
CA TRP A 17 -6.30 0.82 5.13
C TRP A 17 -6.58 0.27 3.73
N LEU A 18 -7.63 -0.55 3.56
CA LEU A 18 -8.04 -1.03 2.24
C LEU A 18 -8.44 0.11 1.30
N ASN A 19 -9.10 1.15 1.83
CA ASN A 19 -9.45 2.34 1.06
C ASN A 19 -8.20 3.17 0.70
N ASP A 20 -7.27 3.34 1.63
CA ASP A 20 -5.99 4.01 1.39
C ASP A 20 -5.19 3.28 0.29
N LEU A 21 -5.07 1.96 0.37
CA LEU A 21 -4.38 1.14 -0.63
C LEU A 21 -5.00 1.28 -2.02
N LYS A 22 -6.34 1.35 -2.11
CA LYS A 22 -7.03 1.64 -3.37
C LYS A 22 -6.64 3.03 -3.90
N PHE A 23 -6.62 4.04 -3.03
CA PHE A 23 -6.21 5.39 -3.41
C PHE A 23 -4.76 5.45 -3.91
N TYR A 24 -3.82 4.77 -3.25
CA TYR A 24 -2.43 4.67 -3.71
C TYR A 24 -2.31 3.95 -5.06
N LYS A 25 -3.11 2.89 -5.29
CA LYS A 25 -3.15 2.19 -6.58
C LYS A 25 -3.65 3.10 -7.70
N ASP A 26 -4.69 3.88 -7.45
CA ASP A 26 -5.22 4.84 -8.42
C ASP A 26 -4.23 5.99 -8.70
N GLN A 27 -3.46 6.42 -7.69
CA GLN A 27 -2.37 7.38 -7.87
C GLN A 27 -1.24 6.82 -8.74
N LEU A 28 -0.81 5.58 -8.51
CA LEU A 28 0.22 4.93 -9.34
C LEU A 28 -0.19 4.90 -10.81
N LYS A 29 -1.45 4.57 -11.10
CA LYS A 29 -1.96 4.58 -12.48
C LYS A 29 -1.78 5.95 -13.15
N LYS A 30 -2.09 7.04 -12.43
CA LYS A 30 -1.89 8.41 -12.94
C LYS A 30 -0.40 8.72 -13.16
N PHE A 31 0.48 8.20 -12.31
CA PHE A 31 1.93 8.37 -12.47
C PHE A 31 2.45 7.60 -13.68
N GLU A 32 1.99 6.36 -13.89
CA GLU A 32 2.31 5.55 -15.07
C GLU A 32 1.90 6.28 -16.38
N GLU A 33 0.70 6.86 -16.41
CA GLU A 33 0.19 7.64 -17.56
C GLU A 33 1.09 8.85 -17.87
N ARG A 34 1.48 9.61 -16.84
CA ARG A 34 2.39 10.76 -16.99
C ARG A 34 3.78 10.33 -17.43
N LEU A 35 4.30 9.26 -16.84
CA LEU A 35 5.61 8.71 -17.17
C LEU A 35 5.67 8.23 -18.63
N ALA A 36 4.61 7.58 -19.10
CA ALA A 36 4.48 7.16 -20.50
C ALA A 36 4.50 8.36 -21.45
N HIS A 37 3.80 9.44 -21.11
CA HIS A 37 3.79 10.67 -21.90
C HIS A 37 5.18 11.34 -21.98
N ILE A 38 5.90 11.45 -20.85
CA ILE A 38 7.29 11.96 -20.82
C ILE A 38 8.21 11.08 -21.66
N SER A 39 8.11 9.77 -21.51
CA SER A 39 8.90 8.81 -22.30
C SER A 39 8.64 8.93 -23.80
N ALA A 40 7.40 9.18 -24.21
CA ALA A 40 7.06 9.35 -25.63
C ALA A 40 7.65 10.63 -26.23
N LYS A 41 7.71 11.72 -25.45
CA LYS A 41 8.22 13.02 -25.91
C LYS A 41 9.75 13.14 -25.89
N ASN A 42 10.41 12.41 -25.01
CA ASN A 42 11.84 12.56 -24.77
C ASN A 42 12.62 11.31 -25.26
N PRO A 43 13.34 11.40 -26.40
CA PRO A 43 14.15 10.31 -26.92
C PRO A 43 15.53 10.22 -26.23
N ASP A 44 15.87 11.18 -25.36
CA ASP A 44 17.16 11.23 -24.68
C ASP A 44 17.40 9.97 -23.82
N LYS A 45 18.60 9.40 -23.94
CA LYS A 45 18.98 8.16 -23.28
C LYS A 45 18.98 8.30 -21.75
N GLU A 46 19.43 9.43 -21.21
CA GLU A 46 19.44 9.66 -19.76
C GLU A 46 18.01 9.71 -19.21
N VAL A 47 17.10 10.37 -19.94
CA VAL A 47 15.67 10.39 -19.59
C VAL A 47 15.07 8.99 -19.64
N LYS A 48 15.43 8.16 -20.63
CA LYS A 48 14.97 6.76 -20.72
C LYS A 48 15.43 5.92 -19.52
N ILE A 49 16.65 6.09 -19.06
CA ILE A 49 17.16 5.41 -17.86
C ILE A 49 16.34 5.82 -16.62
N GLN A 50 16.02 7.10 -16.48
CA GLN A 50 15.17 7.56 -15.38
C GLN A 50 13.74 6.99 -15.48
N VAL A 51 13.19 6.92 -16.69
CA VAL A 51 11.88 6.30 -16.94
C VAL A 51 11.88 4.84 -16.48
N GLU A 52 12.88 4.04 -16.85
CA GLU A 52 12.99 2.64 -16.43
C GLU A 52 13.09 2.50 -14.90
N LYS A 53 13.82 3.40 -14.23
CA LYS A 53 13.90 3.42 -12.75
C LYS A 53 12.51 3.64 -12.13
N PHE A 54 11.73 4.60 -12.63
CA PHE A 54 10.38 4.85 -12.11
C PHE A 54 9.42 3.70 -12.43
N GLN A 55 9.49 3.11 -13.63
CA GLN A 55 8.69 1.93 -13.98
C GLN A 55 8.93 0.78 -13.00
N ASN A 56 10.19 0.50 -12.66
CA ASN A 56 10.54 -0.53 -11.68
C ASN A 56 10.02 -0.19 -10.27
N ARG A 57 10.17 1.06 -9.82
CA ARG A 57 9.63 1.51 -8.53
C ARG A 57 8.10 1.38 -8.48
N PHE A 58 7.40 1.77 -9.54
CA PHE A 58 5.93 1.65 -9.61
C PHE A 58 5.48 0.18 -9.57
N LEU A 59 6.19 -0.71 -10.26
CA LEU A 59 5.91 -2.15 -10.20
C LEU A 59 6.07 -2.69 -8.77
N ILE A 60 7.14 -2.32 -8.07
CA ILE A 60 7.38 -2.73 -6.68
C ILE A 60 6.23 -2.23 -5.78
N GLN A 61 5.88 -0.94 -5.85
CA GLN A 61 4.80 -0.38 -5.04
C GLN A 61 3.44 -1.02 -5.36
N ARG A 62 3.16 -1.33 -6.64
CA ARG A 62 1.93 -2.00 -7.03
C ARG A 62 1.84 -3.42 -6.47
N ASN A 63 2.93 -4.17 -6.54
CA ASN A 63 2.98 -5.52 -5.96
C ASN A 63 2.81 -5.45 -4.45
N GLU A 64 3.46 -4.50 -3.79
CA GLU A 64 3.34 -4.31 -2.34
C GLU A 64 1.91 -3.95 -1.91
N ILE A 65 1.21 -3.09 -2.67
CA ILE A 65 -0.21 -2.81 -2.46
C ILE A 65 -1.05 -4.09 -2.55
N ASP A 66 -0.79 -4.93 -3.56
CA ASP A 66 -1.58 -6.13 -3.79
C ASP A 66 -1.32 -7.19 -2.70
N TYR A 67 -0.07 -7.36 -2.24
CA TYR A 67 0.27 -8.23 -1.11
C TYR A 67 -0.31 -7.71 0.20
N PHE A 68 -0.12 -6.43 0.51
CA PHE A 68 -0.63 -5.87 1.76
C PHE A 68 -2.16 -5.94 1.82
N ARG A 69 -2.85 -5.66 0.71
CA ARG A 69 -4.31 -5.83 0.62
C ARG A 69 -4.75 -7.28 0.85
N HIS A 70 -3.97 -8.25 0.36
CA HIS A 70 -4.26 -9.67 0.59
C HIS A 70 -4.14 -10.01 2.08
N ASP A 71 -3.08 -9.55 2.74
CA ASP A 71 -2.81 -9.89 4.14
C ASP A 71 -3.82 -9.24 5.09
N ILE A 72 -4.22 -7.99 4.86
CA ILE A 72 -5.32 -7.35 5.60
C ILE A 72 -6.61 -8.18 5.46
N LYS A 73 -6.93 -8.62 4.24
CA LYS A 73 -8.13 -9.44 4.02
C LYS A 73 -8.06 -10.80 4.70
N GLN A 74 -6.86 -11.37 4.82
CA GLN A 74 -6.69 -12.62 5.54
C GLN A 74 -6.99 -12.43 7.03
N GLN A 75 -6.42 -11.39 7.65
CA GLN A 75 -6.70 -11.07 9.05
C GLN A 75 -8.17 -10.75 9.29
N GLU A 76 -8.82 -10.01 8.39
CA GLU A 76 -10.26 -9.74 8.46
C GLU A 76 -11.09 -11.04 8.50
N ASN A 77 -10.78 -12.02 7.64
CA ASN A 77 -11.49 -13.31 7.66
C ASN A 77 -11.23 -14.08 8.97
N GLU A 78 -10.04 -13.94 9.55
CA GLU A 78 -9.68 -14.56 10.82
C GLU A 78 -10.44 -13.90 11.98
N LEU A 79 -10.54 -12.56 12.01
CA LEU A 79 -11.34 -11.79 12.96
C LEU A 79 -12.83 -12.14 12.88
N GLU A 80 -13.39 -12.27 11.67
CA GLU A 80 -14.79 -12.70 11.47
C GLU A 80 -15.05 -14.12 11.99
N LEU A 81 -14.06 -15.01 11.89
CA LEU A 81 -14.15 -16.38 12.41
C LEU A 81 -14.08 -16.40 13.95
N GLU A 82 -13.24 -15.56 14.54
CA GLU A 82 -13.13 -15.38 16.00
C GLU A 82 -14.41 -14.79 16.62
N GLU A 83 -15.14 -13.92 15.92
CA GLU A 83 -16.43 -13.42 16.39
C GLU A 83 -17.49 -14.55 16.43
N GLN A 84 -17.41 -15.50 15.50
CA GLN A 84 -18.38 -16.60 15.32
C GLN A 84 -18.08 -17.84 16.18
N THR A 85 -16.82 -18.10 16.49
CA THR A 85 -16.37 -19.26 17.25
C THR A 85 -15.75 -18.80 18.55
N ALA A 86 -16.29 -19.23 19.70
CA ALA A 86 -15.78 -18.86 21.04
C ALA A 86 -14.23 -18.89 21.06
N PRO A 87 -13.56 -17.94 21.73
CA PRO A 87 -12.21 -17.50 21.39
C PRO A 87 -11.20 -18.65 21.55
N ILE A 88 -10.87 -19.31 20.43
CA ILE A 88 -9.84 -20.36 20.37
C ILE A 88 -8.50 -19.78 19.88
N VAL A 89 -8.52 -18.66 19.15
CA VAL A 89 -7.29 -17.97 18.74
C VAL A 89 -6.73 -17.19 19.94
N SER A 90 -5.44 -17.41 20.23
CA SER A 90 -4.76 -16.71 21.33
C SER A 90 -4.68 -15.22 21.01
N VAL A 91 -5.31 -14.39 21.84
CA VAL A 91 -5.31 -12.92 21.76
C VAL A 91 -3.90 -12.34 21.55
N GLU A 92 -2.86 -12.99 22.08
CA GLU A 92 -1.46 -12.59 21.89
C GLU A 92 -0.99 -12.70 20.43
N ARG A 93 -1.41 -13.72 19.70
CA ARG A 93 -1.03 -13.92 18.29
C ARG A 93 -1.64 -12.85 17.39
N THR A 94 -2.91 -12.51 17.63
CA THR A 94 -3.64 -11.48 16.88
C THR A 94 -3.03 -10.09 17.11
N LEU A 95 -2.45 -9.83 18.30
CA LEU A 95 -1.77 -8.57 18.60
C LEU A 95 -0.44 -8.40 17.84
N GLU A 96 0.41 -9.44 17.81
CA GLU A 96 1.69 -9.40 17.09
C GLU A 96 1.47 -9.24 15.57
N GLU A 97 0.50 -9.96 15.02
CA GLU A 97 0.15 -9.89 13.59
C GLU A 97 -0.41 -8.50 13.21
N GLU A 98 -1.17 -7.85 14.10
CA GLU A 98 -1.69 -6.48 13.92
C GLU A 98 -0.57 -5.43 14.00
N GLU A 99 0.34 -5.52 14.98
CA GLU A 99 1.50 -4.62 15.07
C GLU A 99 2.38 -4.71 13.83
N ALA A 100 2.60 -5.92 13.30
CA ALA A 100 3.35 -6.13 12.07
C ALA A 100 2.70 -5.45 10.85
N LEU A 101 1.37 -5.47 10.73
CA LEU A 101 0.68 -4.75 9.65
C LEU A 101 0.79 -3.23 9.81
N LYS A 102 0.76 -2.71 11.04
CA LYS A 102 0.95 -1.28 11.33
C LYS A 102 2.33 -0.81 10.91
N GLU A 103 3.39 -1.51 11.32
CA GLU A 103 4.77 -1.18 10.94
C GLU A 103 4.97 -1.25 9.41
N ARG A 104 4.40 -2.28 8.77
CA ARG A 104 4.43 -2.43 7.32
C ARG A 104 3.74 -1.26 6.62
N ARG A 105 2.58 -0.83 7.13
CA ARG A 105 1.86 0.34 6.61
C ARG A 105 2.70 1.60 6.68
N GLU A 106 3.30 1.88 7.83
CA GLU A 106 4.14 3.07 8.01
C GLU A 106 5.30 3.08 7.03
N THR A 107 5.97 1.93 6.87
CA THR A 107 7.06 1.76 5.92
C THR A 107 6.58 1.98 4.48
N PHE A 108 5.47 1.36 4.09
CA PHE A 108 4.88 1.53 2.76
C PHE A 108 4.54 2.99 2.47
N VAL A 109 3.84 3.68 3.38
CA VAL A 109 3.45 5.09 3.21
C VAL A 109 4.67 5.98 3.06
N SER A 110 5.70 5.78 3.88
CA SER A 110 6.95 6.53 3.81
C SER A 110 7.64 6.38 2.44
N LEU A 111 7.82 5.14 1.99
CA LEU A 111 8.45 4.82 0.70
C LEU A 111 7.63 5.34 -0.49
N PHE A 112 6.30 5.28 -0.40
CA PHE A 112 5.42 5.80 -1.45
C PHE A 112 5.54 7.32 -1.57
N GLU A 113 5.52 8.04 -0.44
CA GLU A 113 5.61 9.51 -0.45
C GLU A 113 7.01 10.00 -0.87
N GLU A 114 8.08 9.28 -0.54
CA GLU A 114 9.42 9.53 -1.08
C GLU A 114 9.44 9.40 -2.60
N MET A 115 9.00 8.25 -3.12
CA MET A 115 8.92 7.99 -4.57
C MET A 115 8.06 9.03 -5.29
N LYS A 116 6.93 9.43 -4.69
CA LYS A 116 6.03 10.45 -5.23
C LYS A 116 6.70 11.82 -5.31
N LYS A 117 7.45 12.23 -4.29
CA LYS A 117 8.20 13.49 -4.30
C LYS A 117 9.24 13.49 -5.42
N GLU A 118 10.05 12.44 -5.51
CA GLU A 118 11.03 12.29 -6.58
C GLU A 118 10.38 12.30 -7.97
N PHE A 119 9.26 11.59 -8.13
CA PHE A 119 8.54 11.54 -9.40
C PHE A 119 7.98 12.90 -9.80
N ASN A 120 7.45 13.68 -8.86
CA ASN A 120 6.95 15.02 -9.17
C ASN A 120 8.05 15.96 -9.64
N VAL A 121 9.23 15.93 -9.00
CA VAL A 121 10.40 16.70 -9.46
C VAL A 121 10.80 16.27 -10.87
N PHE A 122 10.90 14.95 -11.12
CA PHE A 122 11.20 14.43 -12.45
C PHE A 122 10.17 14.88 -13.50
N VAL A 123 8.88 14.87 -13.16
CA VAL A 123 7.83 15.37 -14.06
C VAL A 123 8.01 16.85 -14.35
N GLU A 124 8.24 17.70 -13.34
CA GLU A 124 8.44 19.14 -13.52
C GLU A 124 9.63 19.48 -14.42
N GLU A 125 10.70 18.68 -14.35
CA GLU A 125 11.89 18.85 -15.19
C GLU A 125 11.69 18.43 -16.66
N HIS A 126 10.70 17.59 -16.97
CA HIS A 126 10.56 16.93 -18.28
C HIS A 126 9.17 17.04 -18.92
N LEU A 127 8.24 17.83 -18.34
CA LEU A 127 6.90 18.10 -18.89
C LEU A 127 6.93 19.17 -19.98
#